data_AF-A0A392V3Q6-F1
#
_entry.id   AF-A0A392V3Q6-F1
#
_cell.length_a   1.000
_cell.length_b   1.000
_cell.length_c   1.000
_cell.angle_alpha   90.00
_cell.angle_beta   90.00
_cell.angle_gamma   90.00
#
_symmetry.space_group_name_H-M   'P 1'
#
loop_
_entity.id
_entity.type
_entity.pdbx_description
1 polymer ?
#
loop_
_entity_poly.entity_id
_entity_poly.type
_entity_poly.pdbx_seq_one_letter_code
_entity_poly.pdbx_strand_id
1 'polypeptide(L)' 'HMLGWVKCNTDGAAHGSPGPSACGGLFRNCHGLYLGSFAEFLGGPG' A
#
# COMPACT_ATOMS: atom_id res chain seq x y z
N HIS A 1 3.22 -28.19 -9.22
CA HIS A 1 2.26 -27.07 -9.36
C HIS A 1 2.85 -25.88 -8.62
N MET A 2 3.26 -24.81 -9.31
CA MET A 2 3.61 -23.57 -8.61
C MET A 2 2.31 -22.93 -8.14
N LEU A 3 2.17 -22.73 -6.83
CA LEU A 3 1.14 -21.84 -6.29
C LEU A 3 1.51 -20.43 -6.80
N GLY A 4 0.61 -19.76 -7.52
CA GLY A 4 0.89 -18.47 -8.17
C GLY A 4 1.44 -17.40 -7.24
N TRP A 5 2.01 -16.31 -7.78
CA TRP A 5 2.53 -15.20 -6.97
C TRP A 5 1.42 -14.23 -6.53
N VAL A 6 1.65 -13.60 -5.38
CA VAL A 6 0.92 -12.40 -4.94
C VAL A 6 1.89 -11.21 -4.99
N LYS A 7 1.48 -10.11 -5.61
CA LYS A 7 2.23 -8.85 -5.65
C LYS A 7 1.54 -7.85 -4.74
N CYS A 8 2.32 -7.21 -3.89
CA CYS A 8 1.89 -6.03 -3.13
C CYS A 8 2.47 -4.79 -3.82
N ASN A 9 1.60 -3.92 -4.34
CA ASN A 9 1.98 -2.58 -4.79
C ASN A 9 1.67 -1.61 -3.65
N THR A 10 2.66 -0.83 -3.20
CA THR A 10 2.50 0.15 -2.12
C THR A 10 2.93 1.55 -2.58
N ASP A 11 2.28 2.57 -2.05
CA ASP A 11 2.62 3.98 -2.25
C ASP A 11 2.45 4.76 -0.94
N GLY A 12 3.13 5.90 -0.84
CA GLY A 12 3.09 6.78 0.33
C GLY A 12 2.79 8.23 -0.04
N ALA A 13 2.08 8.93 0.84
CA ALA A 13 1.79 10.35 0.70
C ALA A 13 2.22 11.11 1.97
N ALA A 14 2.88 12.25 1.81
CA ALA A 14 3.30 13.11 2.91
C ALA A 14 3.01 14.58 2.59
N HIS A 15 2.44 15.30 3.55
CA HIS A 15 2.15 16.73 3.47
C HIS A 15 3.32 17.55 4.04
N GLY A 16 4.53 17.34 3.50
CA GLY A 16 5.76 18.02 3.93
C GLY A 16 6.57 17.25 4.99
N SER A 17 7.67 17.88 5.45
CA SER A 17 8.56 17.34 6.49
C SER A 17 9.04 18.47 7.42
N PRO A 18 8.52 18.58 8.65
CA PRO A 18 7.58 17.64 9.27
C PRO A 18 6.11 17.95 8.84
N GLY A 19 5.32 16.91 8.56
CA GLY A 19 3.91 17.02 8.15
C GLY A 19 3.17 15.67 8.21
N PRO A 20 1.82 15.64 8.17
CA PRO A 20 1.02 14.42 8.13
C PRO A 20 1.44 13.48 6.99
N SER A 21 1.51 12.18 7.28
CA SER A 21 1.86 11.15 6.33
C SER A 21 0.94 9.93 6.42
N ALA A 22 0.77 9.27 5.29
CA ALA A 22 -0.02 8.06 5.16
C ALA A 22 0.64 7.13 4.12
N CYS A 23 0.30 5.86 4.18
CA CYS A 23 0.65 4.90 3.13
C CYS A 23 -0.53 4.02 2.77
N GLY A 24 -0.42 3.34 1.64
CA GLY A 24 -1.41 2.38 1.22
C GLY A 24 -0.83 1.40 0.23
N GLY A 25 -1.66 0.44 -0.15
CA GLY A 25 -1.29 -0.53 -1.16
C GLY A 25 -2.40 -1.48 -1.52
N LEU A 26 -2.14 -2.29 -2.53
CA LEU A 26 -3.05 -3.32 -3.03
C LEU A 26 -2.31 -4.61 -3.33
N PHE A 27 -2.98 -5.72 -3.07
CA PHE A 27 -2.52 -7.06 -3.37
C PHE A 27 -3.15 -7.53 -4.69
N ARG A 28 -2.35 -8.12 -5.57
CA ARG A 28 -2.84 -8.78 -6.80
C ARG A 28 -2.29 -10.19 -6.93
N ASN A 29 -3.07 -11.10 -7.52
CA ASN A 29 -2.57 -12.42 -7.90
C ASN A 29 -1.72 -12.37 -9.19
N CYS A 30 -1.24 -13.53 -9.62
CA CYS A 30 -0.40 -13.67 -10.81
C CYS A 30 -1.08 -13.30 -12.14
N HIS A 31 -2.40 -13.16 -12.15
CA HIS A 31 -3.17 -12.67 -13.30
C HIS A 31 -3.47 -11.17 -13.21
N GLY A 32 -2.93 -10.47 -12.21
CA GLY A 32 -3.23 -9.07 -11.97
C GLY A 32 -4.63 -8.81 -11.41
N LEU A 33 -5.34 -9.83 -10.90
CA LEU A 33 -6.63 -9.64 -10.25
C LEU A 33 -6.43 -9.11 -8.83
N TYR A 34 -7.28 -8.18 -8.43
CA TYR A 34 -7.33 -7.60 -7.09
C TYR A 34 -7.64 -8.67 -6.03
N LEU A 35 -6.89 -8.65 -4.94
CA LEU A 35 -7.07 -9.54 -3.78
C LEU A 35 -7.40 -8.78 -2.48
N GLY A 36 -7.11 -7.48 -2.41
CA GLY A 36 -7.28 -6.68 -1.21
C GLY A 36 -6.46 -5.39 -1.24
N SER A 37 -6.75 -4.45 -0.36
CA SER A 37 -6.00 -3.20 -0.18
C SER A 37 -5.89 -2.79 1.28
N PHE A 38 -4.95 -1.91 1.57
CA PHE A 38 -4.80 -1.25 2.86
C PHE A 38 -4.55 0.25 2.67
N ALA A 39 -4.92 1.03 3.68
CA ALA A 39 -4.59 2.44 3.82
C ALA A 39 -4.35 2.69 5.30
N GLU A 40 -3.20 3.28 5.64
CA GLU A 40 -2.75 3.51 7.01
C GLU A 40 -2.30 4.96 7.19
N PHE A 41 -2.81 5.62 8.23
CA PHE A 41 -2.31 6.92 8.64
C PHE A 41 -1.08 6.73 9.52
N LEU A 42 0.07 7.24 9.10
CA LEU A 42 1.35 7.06 9.79
C LEU A 42 1.61 8.16 10.83
N GLY A 43 0.79 9.20 10.84
CA GLY A 43 0.95 10.34 11.74
C GLY A 43 1.67 11.53 11.10
N GLY A 44 1.75 12.60 11.89
CA GLY A 44 2.51 13.81 11.60
C GLY A 44 2.32 14.83 12.72
N PRO A 45 3.02 15.98 12.68
CA PRO A 45 2.80 17.06 13.64
C PRO A 45 1.36 17.55 13.51
N GLY A 46 0.68 17.67 14.66
CA GLY A 46 -0.64 18.28 14.78
C GLY A 46 -0.58 19.79 14.74
#